data_AF-A0A9W8MY32-F1
#
_entry.id   AF-A0A9W8MY32-F1
#
_cell.length_a   1.000
_cell.length_b   1.000
_cell.length_c   1.000
_cell.angle_alpha   90.00
_cell.angle_beta   90.00
_cell.angle_gamma   90.00
#
_symmetry.space_group_name_H-M   'P 1'
#
loop_
_entity.id
_entity.type
_entity.pdbx_description
1 polymer ?
#
loop_
_entity_poly.entity_id
_entity_poly.type
_entity_poly.pdbx_seq_one_letter_code
_entity_poly.pdbx_strand_id
1 'polypeptide(L)'
;MKVCSAFPTLILVVLAAVATASVLEAPAPVPVLEPELEAGSCVASRCTCNKVQGLFCGNEVVNRDCTNGHVFECNGSTGATCDYGIRSSHRPVTQRN
;
A
#
# COMPACT_ATOMS: atom_id res chain seq x y z
N MET A 1 17.84 -46.75 -2.94
CA MET A 1 18.55 -47.61 -1.97
C MET A 1 17.70 -47.56 -0.69
N LYS A 2 16.89 -48.59 -0.42
CA LYS A 2 17.07 -49.60 0.65
C LYS A 2 16.88 -48.98 2.06
N VAL A 3 15.94 -49.37 2.92
CA VAL A 3 14.97 -50.48 3.00
C VAL A 3 13.95 -50.19 4.12
N CYS A 4 12.81 -50.88 4.04
CA CYS A 4 11.73 -51.02 5.01
C CYS A 4 12.17 -51.44 6.43
N SER A 5 11.41 -51.06 7.47
CA SER A 5 10.99 -52.01 8.52
C SER A 5 9.85 -51.47 9.39
N ALA A 6 8.99 -52.39 9.83
CA ALA A 6 7.75 -52.25 10.56
C ALA A 6 7.91 -51.69 11.99
N PHE A 7 6.86 -51.12 12.59
CA PHE A 7 6.07 -51.80 13.63
C PHE A 7 4.77 -51.03 13.89
N PRO A 8 3.64 -51.74 14.11
CA PRO A 8 2.30 -51.18 14.24
C PRO A 8 1.93 -50.97 15.71
N THR A 9 1.35 -49.83 16.07
CA THR A 9 0.72 -49.67 17.38
C THR A 9 -0.47 -48.71 17.27
N LEU A 10 -1.59 -49.31 16.87
CA LEU A 10 -2.90 -49.18 17.49
C LEU A 10 -2.91 -48.26 18.72
N ILE A 11 -3.26 -46.98 18.53
CA ILE A 11 -3.73 -46.11 19.60
C ILE A 11 -5.01 -45.43 19.12
N LEU A 12 -6.10 -46.13 19.43
CA LEU A 12 -7.47 -45.67 19.36
C LEU A 12 -7.66 -44.70 20.55
N VAL A 13 -7.50 -43.40 20.33
CA VAL A 13 -7.82 -42.36 21.33
C VAL A 13 -8.94 -41.49 20.78
N VAL A 14 -10.15 -42.00 21.08
CA VAL A 14 -11.28 -41.29 21.67
C VAL A 14 -11.54 -39.87 21.17
N LEU A 15 -12.70 -39.74 20.51
CA LEU A 15 -13.44 -38.50 20.30
C LEU A 15 -13.44 -37.61 21.55
N ALA A 16 -12.98 -36.38 21.39
CA ALA A 16 -13.51 -35.25 22.12
C ALA A 16 -13.67 -34.09 21.13
N ALA A 17 -14.89 -33.92 20.62
CA ALA A 17 -15.28 -32.73 19.90
C ALA A 17 -15.30 -31.56 20.91
N VAL A 18 -14.21 -30.81 20.98
CA VAL A 18 -14.19 -29.53 21.70
C VAL A 18 -14.38 -28.45 20.65
N ALA A 19 -15.64 -28.02 20.47
CA ALA A 19 -15.97 -26.83 19.70
C ALA A 19 -15.45 -25.61 20.47
N THR A 20 -14.21 -25.21 20.23
CA THR A 20 -13.71 -23.90 20.66
C THR A 20 -14.27 -22.85 19.71
N ALA A 21 -15.31 -22.16 20.15
CA ALA A 21 -15.81 -20.96 19.49
C ALA A 21 -14.64 -19.97 19.36
N SER A 22 -14.20 -19.74 18.12
CA SER A 22 -13.24 -18.69 17.82
C SER A 22 -13.97 -17.36 17.95
N VAL A 23 -13.79 -16.66 19.06
CA VAL A 23 -14.07 -15.23 19.11
C VAL A 23 -12.99 -14.58 18.24
N LEU A 24 -13.35 -14.32 16.98
CA LEU A 24 -12.54 -13.52 16.07
C LEU A 24 -12.62 -12.08 16.61
N GLU A 25 -11.69 -11.73 17.49
CA GLU A 25 -11.46 -10.35 17.87
C GLU A 25 -10.91 -9.65 16.64
N ALA A 26 -11.83 -9.06 15.87
CA ALA A 26 -11.48 -8.20 14.76
C ALA A 26 -10.60 -7.08 15.32
N PRO A 27 -9.41 -6.83 14.74
CA PRO A 27 -8.61 -5.69 15.15
C PRO A 27 -9.48 -4.44 15.00
N ALA A 28 -9.63 -3.71 16.10
CA ALA A 28 -10.29 -2.42 16.11
C ALA A 28 -9.75 -1.58 14.93
N PRO A 29 -10.61 -0.83 14.21
CA PRO A 29 -10.12 0.08 13.20
C PRO A 29 -9.14 1.02 13.90
N VAL A 30 -7.86 0.86 13.63
CA VAL A 30 -6.88 1.92 13.86
C VAL A 30 -7.50 3.14 13.20
N PRO A 31 -7.72 4.25 13.92
CA PRO A 31 -7.96 5.50 13.24
C PRO A 31 -6.69 5.70 12.43
N VAL A 32 -6.80 5.44 11.13
CA VAL A 32 -5.88 5.99 10.17
C VAL A 32 -6.09 7.47 10.39
N LEU A 33 -5.25 8.07 11.21
CA LEU A 33 -4.86 9.46 11.05
C LEU A 33 -4.24 9.49 9.66
N GLU A 34 -5.09 9.42 8.64
CA GLU A 34 -4.82 10.03 7.36
C GLU A 34 -4.48 11.44 7.80
N PRO A 35 -3.20 11.88 7.66
CA PRO A 35 -2.95 13.29 7.80
C PRO A 35 -3.91 13.89 6.80
N GLU A 36 -4.97 14.53 7.32
CA GLU A 36 -5.94 15.24 6.52
C GLU A 36 -5.07 16.05 5.58
N LEU A 37 -5.10 15.62 4.32
CA LEU A 37 -4.44 16.25 3.21
C LEU A 37 -5.04 17.65 3.26
N GLU A 38 -4.43 18.56 4.04
CA GLU A 38 -4.94 19.90 4.23
C GLU A 38 -5.12 20.41 2.83
N ALA A 39 -6.37 20.55 2.42
CA ALA A 39 -6.78 20.66 1.04
C ALA A 39 -6.41 22.06 0.53
N GLY A 40 -5.12 22.32 0.46
CA GLY A 40 -4.55 23.32 -0.42
C GLY A 40 -4.91 22.87 -1.82
N SER A 41 -5.95 23.51 -2.35
CA SER A 41 -6.50 23.36 -3.70
C SER A 41 -5.42 22.90 -4.68
N CYS A 42 -5.56 21.66 -5.15
CA CYS A 42 -4.81 21.10 -6.26
C CYS A 42 -4.50 22.14 -7.33
N VAL A 43 -3.23 22.39 -7.62
CA VAL A 43 -2.81 23.30 -8.71
C VAL A 43 -2.46 22.45 -9.93
N ALA A 44 -3.06 22.76 -11.07
CA ALA A 44 -2.70 22.09 -12.32
C ALA A 44 -1.21 22.28 -12.61
N SER A 45 -0.48 21.19 -12.76
CA SER A 45 0.96 21.20 -13.03
C SER A 45 1.27 20.83 -14.48
N ARG A 46 2.44 21.27 -14.95
CA ARG A 46 3.01 20.80 -16.23
C ARG A 46 3.73 19.47 -16.10
N CYS A 47 3.92 19.00 -14.87
CA CYS A 47 4.42 17.67 -14.59
C CYS A 47 3.52 16.63 -15.27
N THR A 48 4.12 15.75 -16.06
CA THR A 48 3.42 14.65 -16.73
C THR A 48 3.75 13.32 -16.05
N CYS A 49 2.82 12.38 -16.12
CA CYS A 49 2.96 11.06 -15.52
C CYS A 49 2.58 9.95 -16.50
N ASN A 50 2.97 8.72 -16.17
CA ASN A 50 2.75 7.51 -16.96
C ASN A 50 1.29 7.01 -17.01
N LYS A 51 0.31 7.86 -16.68
CA LYS A 51 -1.13 7.52 -16.63
C LYS A 51 -1.48 6.41 -15.61
N VAL A 52 -0.67 6.24 -14.58
CA VAL A 52 -1.02 5.39 -13.43
C VAL A 52 -1.56 6.29 -12.31
N GLN A 53 -2.82 6.10 -11.93
CA GLN A 53 -3.44 6.88 -10.87
C GLN A 53 -2.66 6.74 -9.54
N GLY A 54 -2.37 7.85 -8.89
CA GLY A 54 -1.77 7.85 -7.56
C GLY A 54 -0.93 9.09 -7.25
N LEU A 55 -0.52 9.18 -5.98
CA LEU A 55 0.36 10.23 -5.47
C LEU A 55 1.83 9.84 -5.65
N PHE A 56 2.67 10.80 -5.99
CA PHE A 56 4.12 10.62 -6.13
C PHE A 56 4.88 11.88 -5.76
N CYS A 57 6.18 11.70 -5.48
CA CYS A 57 7.09 12.79 -5.19
C CYS A 57 7.66 13.36 -6.49
N GLY A 58 7.60 14.68 -6.68
CA GLY A 58 8.24 15.31 -7.84
C GLY A 58 9.75 15.12 -7.83
N ASN A 59 10.30 14.86 -9.00
CA ASN A 59 11.73 14.75 -9.21
C ASN A 59 12.13 15.43 -10.53
N GLU A 60 12.79 16.59 -10.42
CA GLU A 60 13.25 17.38 -11.56
C GLU A 60 14.29 16.66 -12.43
N VAL A 61 14.95 15.62 -11.88
CA VAL A 61 15.89 14.75 -12.61
C VAL A 61 15.14 13.83 -13.57
N VAL A 62 13.94 13.37 -13.20
CA VAL A 62 13.10 12.49 -14.02
C VAL A 62 12.26 13.31 -14.99
N ASN A 63 11.68 14.40 -14.51
CA ASN A 63 10.91 15.35 -15.31
C ASN A 63 11.11 16.76 -14.74
N ARG A 64 11.72 17.64 -15.53
CA ARG A 64 12.04 19.03 -15.13
C ARG A 64 10.83 19.87 -14.75
N ASP A 65 9.63 19.47 -15.16
CA ASP A 65 8.38 20.16 -14.81
C ASP A 65 7.83 19.73 -13.43
N CYS A 66 8.41 18.69 -12.81
CA CYS A 66 7.99 18.16 -11.51
C CYS A 66 8.94 18.63 -10.40
N THR A 67 8.54 19.69 -9.70
CA THR A 67 9.36 20.31 -8.64
C THR A 67 9.75 19.33 -7.55
N ASN A 68 11.04 19.31 -7.20
CA ASN A 68 11.54 18.42 -6.16
C ASN A 68 10.93 18.76 -4.78
N GLY A 69 10.48 17.73 -4.07
CA GLY A 69 9.87 17.88 -2.73
C GLY A 69 8.38 18.28 -2.75
N HIS A 70 7.80 18.51 -3.92
CA HIS A 70 6.35 18.64 -4.07
C HIS A 70 5.68 17.28 -4.22
N VAL A 71 4.44 17.18 -3.78
CA VAL A 71 3.60 16.00 -3.96
C VAL A 71 2.67 16.23 -5.13
N PHE A 72 2.69 15.30 -6.09
CA PHE A 72 1.83 15.34 -7.26
C PHE A 72 0.88 14.15 -7.26
N GLU A 73 -0.34 14.34 -7.74
CA GLU A 73 -1.25 13.24 -8.10
C GLU A 73 -1.37 13.11 -9.61
N CYS A 74 -1.16 11.91 -10.11
CA CYS A 74 -1.34 11.57 -11.51
C CYS A 74 -2.80 11.22 -11.80
N ASN A 75 -3.38 11.87 -12.81
CA ASN A 75 -4.63 11.45 -13.41
C ASN A 75 -4.37 10.29 -14.38
N GLY A 76 -4.86 9.10 -14.04
CA GLY A 76 -4.64 7.90 -14.85
C GLY A 76 -5.33 7.90 -16.22
N SER A 77 -6.28 8.80 -16.46
CA SER A 77 -6.97 8.91 -17.75
C SER A 77 -6.27 9.88 -18.70
N THR A 78 -5.79 11.02 -18.19
CA THR A 78 -5.22 12.10 -19.01
C THR A 78 -3.69 12.11 -19.00
N GLY A 79 -3.05 11.60 -17.94
CA GLY A 79 -1.61 11.74 -17.71
C GLY A 79 -1.20 13.13 -17.20
N ALA A 80 -2.18 14.01 -16.94
CA ALA A 80 -1.96 15.28 -16.30
C ALA A 80 -1.75 15.08 -14.80
N THR A 81 -1.05 16.01 -14.15
CA THR A 81 -0.81 15.94 -12.72
C THR A 81 -1.32 17.17 -11.99
N CYS A 82 -1.66 16.92 -10.74
CA CYS A 82 -2.11 17.89 -9.77
C CYS A 82 -1.00 18.10 -8.74
N ASP A 83 -0.53 19.33 -8.55
CA ASP A 83 0.43 19.68 -7.50
C ASP A 83 -0.29 20.04 -6.19
N TYR A 84 0.03 19.31 -5.13
CA TYR A 84 -0.45 19.53 -3.77
C TYR A 84 0.55 20.29 -2.88
N GLY A 85 1.67 20.74 -3.45
CA GLY A 85 2.74 21.47 -2.78
C GLY A 85 3.65 20.57 -1.93
N ILE A 86 4.44 21.21 -1.08
CA ILE A 86 5.36 20.52 -0.17
C ILE A 86 4.58 19.92 1.00
N ARG A 87 4.79 18.62 1.25
CA ARG A 87 4.17 17.89 2.38
C ARG A 87 5.27 17.20 3.19
N SER A 88 5.32 17.48 4.49
CA SER A 88 6.33 16.90 5.39
C SER A 88 6.16 15.40 5.65
N SER A 89 4.96 14.86 5.43
CA SER A 89 4.57 13.48 5.83
C SER A 89 4.26 12.54 4.67
N HIS A 90 4.46 12.94 3.41
CA HIS A 90 4.13 12.04 2.31
C HIS A 90 5.13 10.87 2.26
N ARG A 91 4.61 9.65 2.10
CA ARG A 91 5.45 8.50 1.77
C ARG A 91 5.83 8.60 0.30
N PRO A 92 7.12 8.73 -0.05
CA PRO A 92 7.54 8.83 -1.43
C PRO A 92 7.23 7.53 -2.17
N VAL A 93 6.28 7.61 -3.09
CA VAL A 93 6.23 6.68 -4.21
C VAL A 93 7.15 7.27 -5.28
N THR A 94 8.12 6.48 -5.73
CA THR A 94 9.06 6.89 -6.78
C THR A 94 8.28 7.34 -8.02
N GLN A 95 8.61 8.52 -8.55
CA GLN A 95 8.05 9.03 -9.79
C GLN A 95 8.24 8.00 -10.91
N ARG A 96 7.13 7.48 -11.44
CA ARG A 96 7.12 6.57 -12.58
C ARG A 96 6.75 7.37 -13.82
N ASN A 97 7.76 7.68 -14.63
CA ASN A 97 7.60 8.32 -15.94
C ASN A 97 7.49 7.24 -17.03
#